data_AF-A0A4W5KU47-F1
#
_entry.id   AF-A0A4W5KU47-F1
#
_cell.length_a   1.000
_cell.length_b   1.000
_cell.length_c   1.000
_cell.angle_alpha   90.00
_cell.angle_beta   90.00
_cell.angle_gamma   90.00
#
_symmetry.space_group_name_H-M   'P 1'
#
loop_
_entity.id
_entity.type
_entity.pdbx_description
1 polymer ?
#
loop_
_entity_poly.entity_id
_entity_poly.type
_entity_poly.pdbx_seq_one_letter_code
_entity_poly.pdbx_strand_id
1 'polypeptide(L)'
;MDHAVSDLEKIAGQKPVVTTARKSIAGFKIRDHYPVGCKVTLRRERMYEFLDRLVTISLPRNLSEEERFAARLQLQTLPRNASPVRQRRRCALTGRPRGVFRKFGLARNKLRELAMKGEIPGVTKASW
;
A
#
# COMPACT_ATOMS: atom_id res chain seq x y z
N MET A 1 8.69 -2.21 22.12
CA MET A 1 8.41 -1.71 20.75
C MET A 1 8.24 -2.86 19.77
N ASP A 2 9.06 -3.90 19.91
CA ASP A 2 9.14 -5.01 18.96
C ASP A 2 7.85 -5.83 18.86
N HIS A 3 7.12 -5.99 19.98
CA HIS A 3 5.78 -6.62 19.97
C HIS A 3 4.78 -5.85 19.12
N ALA A 4 4.67 -4.54 19.32
CA ALA A 4 3.74 -3.69 18.55
C ALA A 4 4.08 -3.69 17.05
N VAL A 5 5.37 -3.70 16.69
CA VAL A 5 5.81 -3.82 15.29
C VAL A 5 5.44 -5.20 14.72
N SER A 6 5.68 -6.27 15.48
CA SER A 6 5.34 -7.64 15.06
C SER A 6 3.84 -7.80 14.82
N ASP A 7 3.01 -7.25 15.70
CA ASP A 7 1.55 -7.34 15.59
C ASP A 7 1.05 -6.53 14.40
N LEU A 8 1.54 -5.30 14.21
CA LEU A 8 1.18 -4.48 13.05
C LEU A 8 1.63 -5.12 11.72
N GLU A 9 2.77 -5.81 11.71
CA GLU A 9 3.24 -6.55 10.55
C GLU A 9 2.32 -7.72 10.20
N LYS A 10 1.88 -8.49 11.21
CA LYS A 10 0.92 -9.59 11.04
C LYS A 10 -0.44 -9.09 10.56
N ILE A 11 -0.94 -7.99 11.11
CA ILE A 11 -2.28 -7.48 10.78
C ILE A 11 -2.27 -6.82 9.38
N ALA A 12 -1.26 -6.02 9.06
CA ALA A 12 -1.23 -5.25 7.82
C ALA A 12 -0.56 -5.98 6.63
N GLY A 13 0.14 -7.10 6.88
CA GLY A 13 0.93 -7.82 5.88
C GLY A 13 2.03 -6.97 5.24
N GLN A 14 2.46 -5.92 5.94
CA GLN A 14 3.44 -4.93 5.49
C GLN A 14 4.37 -4.59 6.64
N LYS A 15 5.66 -4.46 6.32
CA LYS A 15 6.66 -4.04 7.29
C LYS A 15 6.30 -2.63 7.82
N PRO A 16 6.02 -2.46 9.12
CA PRO A 16 5.68 -1.18 9.69
C PRO A 16 6.89 -0.24 9.71
N VAL A 17 6.64 1.04 9.53
CA VAL A 17 7.65 2.08 9.70
C VAL A 17 7.61 2.55 11.15
N VAL A 18 8.73 2.37 11.85
CA VAL A 18 8.93 2.91 13.20
C VAL A 18 9.12 4.42 13.12
N THR A 19 8.32 5.17 13.87
CA THR A 19 8.44 6.62 14.00
C THR A 19 9.27 6.96 15.22
N THR A 20 10.39 7.63 14.99
CA THR A 20 11.29 8.11 16.03
C THR A 20 10.90 9.54 16.46
N ALA A 21 11.16 9.87 17.71
CA ALA A 21 11.04 11.22 18.25
C ALA A 21 11.98 12.18 17.51
N ARG A 22 11.48 13.39 17.22
CA ARG A 22 12.24 14.47 16.58
C ARG A 22 12.82 15.50 17.56
N LYS A 23 12.27 15.52 18.78
CA LYS A 23 12.65 16.45 19.85
C LYS A 23 12.71 15.69 21.16
N SER A 24 13.73 15.98 21.97
CA SER A 24 13.83 15.53 23.35
C SER A 24 12.81 16.28 24.20
N ILE A 25 12.01 15.54 24.96
CA ILE A 25 10.99 16.11 25.86
C ILE A 25 11.14 15.47 27.23
N ALA A 26 11.65 16.25 28.18
CA ALA A 26 11.97 15.77 29.53
C ALA A 26 10.73 15.23 30.28
N GLY A 27 9.57 15.88 30.13
CA GLY A 27 8.33 15.47 30.81
C GLY A 27 7.83 14.06 30.45
N PHE A 28 8.14 13.58 29.24
CA PHE A 28 7.78 12.22 28.80
C PHE A 28 8.96 11.24 28.86
N LYS A 29 10.13 11.68 29.37
CA LYS A 29 11.38 10.91 29.37
C LYS A 29 11.79 10.43 27.96
N ILE A 30 11.46 11.21 26.93
CA ILE A 30 11.74 10.88 25.52
C ILE A 30 13.01 11.63 25.08
N ARG A 31 13.97 10.89 24.52
CA ARG A 31 15.19 11.45 23.92
C ARG A 31 15.04 11.61 22.40
N ASP A 32 15.91 12.40 21.80
CA ASP A 32 16.00 12.49 20.34
C ASP A 32 16.27 11.12 19.72
N HIS A 33 15.63 10.86 18.58
CA HIS A 33 15.65 9.58 17.86
C HIS A 33 15.14 8.35 18.63
N TYR A 34 14.48 8.54 19.78
CA TYR A 34 13.87 7.44 20.51
C TYR A 34 12.65 6.86 19.76
N PRO A 35 12.46 5.54 19.66
CA PRO A 35 11.33 4.95 18.96
C PRO A 35 10.03 5.10 19.77
N VAL A 36 9.07 5.87 19.25
CA VAL A 36 7.82 6.23 19.95
C VAL A 36 6.60 5.50 19.38
N GLY A 37 6.56 5.32 18.06
CA GLY A 37 5.39 4.76 17.38
C GLY A 37 5.77 3.83 16.22
N CYS A 38 4.79 3.09 15.72
CA CYS A 38 4.90 2.34 14.47
C CYS A 38 3.65 2.61 13.63
N LYS A 39 3.82 2.74 12.32
CA LYS A 39 2.72 3.01 11.39
C LYS A 39 2.87 2.23 10.10
N VAL A 40 1.75 1.91 9.48
CA VAL A 40 1.67 1.34 8.13
C VAL A 40 0.87 2.29 7.26
N THR A 41 1.22 2.38 5.97
CA THR A 41 0.45 3.16 5.00
C THR A 41 -0.27 2.21 4.07
N LEU A 42 -1.58 2.08 4.23
CA LEU A 42 -2.44 1.28 3.36
C LEU A 42 -3.01 2.19 2.27
N ARG A 43 -3.09 1.69 1.03
CA ARG A 43 -3.60 2.47 -0.11
C ARG A 43 -4.49 1.59 -0.99
N ARG A 44 -5.57 2.18 -1.51
CA ARG A 44 -6.51 1.55 -2.47
C ARG A 44 -7.10 0.26 -1.89
N GLU A 45 -7.12 -0.81 -2.68
CA GLU A 45 -7.68 -2.12 -2.37
C GLU A 45 -7.27 -2.63 -0.98
N ARG A 46 -5.99 -2.51 -0.60
CA ARG A 46 -5.53 -2.91 0.75
C ARG A 46 -6.11 -2.10 1.90
N MET A 47 -6.43 -0.82 1.69
CA MET A 47 -7.09 -0.02 2.71
C MET A 47 -8.53 -0.50 2.89
N TYR A 48 -9.24 -0.76 1.79
CA TYR A 48 -10.61 -1.26 1.81
C TYR A 48 -10.67 -2.69 2.38
N GLU A 49 -9.76 -3.58 1.99
CA GLU A 49 -9.63 -4.95 2.52
C GLU A 49 -9.30 -4.94 4.03
N PHE A 50 -8.39 -4.07 4.47
CA PHE A 50 -8.09 -3.93 5.89
C PHE A 50 -9.27 -3.37 6.69
N LEU A 51 -9.96 -2.36 6.16
CA LEU A 51 -11.12 -1.78 6.81
C LEU A 51 -12.25 -2.80 6.91
N ASP A 52 -12.50 -3.54 5.82
CA ASP A 52 -13.47 -4.64 5.80
C ASP A 52 -13.11 -5.71 6.82
N ARG A 53 -11.87 -6.20 6.86
CA ARG A 53 -11.42 -7.13 7.92
C ARG A 53 -11.54 -6.56 9.32
N LEU A 54 -11.23 -5.28 9.51
CA LEU A 54 -11.32 -4.65 10.83
C LEU A 54 -12.77 -4.57 11.31
N VAL A 55 -13.69 -4.18 10.42
CA VAL A 55 -15.13 -4.06 10.71
C VAL A 55 -15.82 -5.42 10.81
N THR A 56 -15.40 -6.40 10.03
CA THR A 56 -16.04 -7.71 9.91
C THR A 56 -15.43 -8.75 10.86
N ILE A 57 -14.18 -8.59 11.31
CA ILE A 57 -13.47 -9.60 12.12
C ILE A 57 -13.01 -9.05 13.48
N SER A 58 -12.67 -7.76 13.58
CA SER A 58 -12.04 -7.22 14.80
C SER A 58 -12.98 -6.41 15.69
N LEU A 59 -13.94 -5.70 15.09
CA LEU A 59 -15.00 -4.96 15.80
C LEU A 59 -16.23 -5.78 16.19
N PRO A 60 -16.68 -6.82 15.45
CA PRO A 60 -17.79 -7.65 15.88
C PRO A 60 -17.28 -8.60 16.97
N ARG A 61 -17.84 -8.46 18.17
CA ARG A 61 -17.53 -9.28 19.37
C ARG A 61 -18.15 -10.69 19.30
N ASN A 62 -18.63 -11.10 18.12
CA ASN A 62 -19.55 -12.20 17.91
C ASN A 62 -19.06 -13.26 16.90
N LEU A 63 -17.83 -13.16 16.35
CA LEU A 63 -17.21 -14.26 15.61
C LEU A 63 -16.37 -15.15 16.54
N SER A 64 -16.49 -16.46 16.36
CA SER A 64 -15.72 -17.44 17.13
C SER A 64 -14.25 -17.44 16.70
N GLU A 65 -13.35 -17.84 17.61
CA GLU A 65 -11.92 -17.82 17.35
C GLU A 65 -11.50 -18.80 16.24
N GLU A 66 -12.25 -19.88 16.07
CA GLU A 66 -12.05 -20.93 15.06
C GLU A 66 -12.24 -20.40 13.63
N GLU A 67 -13.26 -19.59 13.39
CA GLU A 67 -13.54 -18.98 12.07
C GLU A 67 -12.43 -18.01 11.65
N ARG A 68 -11.88 -17.27 12.62
CA ARG A 68 -10.75 -16.35 12.39
C ARG A 68 -9.48 -17.11 12.02
N PHE A 69 -9.25 -18.26 12.64
CA PHE A 69 -8.10 -19.12 12.36
C PHE A 69 -8.20 -19.75 10.96
N ALA A 70 -9.36 -20.29 10.60
CA ALA A 70 -9.61 -20.87 9.28
C ALA A 70 -9.40 -19.86 8.14
N ALA A 71 -9.92 -18.63 8.29
CA ALA A 71 -9.73 -17.57 7.30
C ALA A 71 -8.25 -17.18 7.12
N ARG A 72 -7.45 -17.17 8.19
CA ARG A 72 -5.99 -16.92 8.08
C ARG A 72 -5.28 -18.03 7.35
N LEU A 73 -5.61 -19.29 7.63
CA LEU A 73 -4.97 -20.44 6.98
C LEU A 73 -5.21 -20.41 5.46
N GLN A 74 -6.44 -20.09 5.04
CA GLN A 74 -6.80 -19.93 3.64
C GLN A 74 -6.05 -18.76 2.96
N LEU A 75 -5.81 -17.66 3.66
CA LEU A 75 -5.02 -16.55 3.11
C LEU A 75 -3.53 -16.91 2.97
N GLN A 76 -3.01 -17.77 3.84
CA GLN A 76 -1.61 -18.20 3.79
C GLN A 76 -1.33 -19.23 2.69
N THR A 77 -2.31 -20.06 2.31
CA THR A 77 -2.16 -21.04 1.23
C THR A 77 -2.13 -20.40 -0.16
N LEU A 78 -2.55 -19.13 -0.30
CA LEU A 78 -2.51 -18.43 -1.57
C LEU A 78 -1.06 -18.27 -2.07
N PRO A 79 -0.81 -18.45 -3.39
CA PRO A 79 0.51 -18.28 -3.95
C PRO A 79 0.95 -16.81 -3.81
N ARG A 80 2.24 -16.57 -3.57
CA ARG A 80 2.81 -15.22 -3.38
C ARG A 80 2.44 -14.24 -4.51
N ASN A 81 2.23 -14.73 -5.74
CA ASN A 81 1.88 -13.92 -6.90
C ASN A 81 0.40 -13.48 -6.94
N ALA A 82 -0.45 -14.04 -6.08
CA ALA A 82 -1.86 -13.65 -5.95
C ALA A 82 -2.02 -12.26 -5.31
N SER A 83 -1.02 -11.77 -4.56
CA SER A 83 -1.14 -10.51 -3.84
C SER A 83 -1.27 -9.29 -4.77
N PRO A 84 -2.38 -8.52 -4.72
CA PRO A 84 -2.59 -7.37 -5.60
C PRO A 84 -1.53 -6.27 -5.48
N VAL A 85 -0.82 -6.18 -4.35
CA VAL A 85 0.24 -5.16 -4.18
C VAL A 85 1.53 -5.49 -4.91
N ARG A 86 1.72 -6.74 -5.33
CA ARG A 86 2.82 -7.08 -6.24
C ARG A 86 2.56 -6.61 -7.66
N GLN A 87 1.30 -6.29 -8.00
CA GLN A 87 0.98 -5.77 -9.31
C GLN A 87 1.54 -4.35 -9.48
N ARG A 88 2.35 -4.18 -10.53
CA ARG A 88 2.93 -2.89 -10.90
C ARG A 88 2.40 -2.49 -12.26
N ARG A 89 1.87 -1.26 -12.37
CA ARG A 89 1.52 -0.70 -13.68
C ARG A 89 2.79 -0.50 -14.49
N ARG A 90 2.89 -1.28 -15.56
CA ARG A 90 3.92 -1.17 -16.57
C ARG A 90 3.33 -0.52 -17.82
N CYS A 91 4.18 0.09 -18.62
CA CYS A 91 3.80 0.54 -19.95
C CYS A 91 3.36 -0.66 -20.78
N ALA A 92 2.20 -0.59 -21.43
CA ALA A 92 1.70 -1.67 -22.29
C ALA A 92 2.65 -1.99 -23.46
N LEU A 93 3.26 -0.97 -24.07
CA LEU A 93 4.15 -1.15 -25.23
C LEU A 93 5.59 -1.53 -24.86
N THR A 94 6.14 -0.94 -23.79
CA THR A 94 7.59 -1.03 -23.48
C THR A 94 7.91 -1.73 -22.17
N GLY A 95 6.91 -2.14 -21.38
CA GLY A 95 7.12 -2.76 -20.07
C GLY A 95 7.72 -1.85 -19.00
N ARG A 96 7.92 -0.55 -19.29
CA ARG A 96 8.60 0.42 -18.40
C ARG A 96 7.90 0.48 -17.03
N PRO A 97 8.64 0.34 -15.92
CA PRO A 97 8.06 0.26 -14.57
C PRO A 97 7.79 1.62 -13.91
N ARG A 98 8.22 2.73 -14.52
CA ARG A 98 8.17 4.09 -13.94
C ARG A 98 7.69 5.12 -14.96
N GLY A 99 6.97 6.12 -14.46
CA GLY A 99 6.43 7.22 -15.27
C GLY A 99 5.36 6.75 -16.24
N VAL A 100 4.46 5.87 -15.78
CA VAL A 100 3.32 5.35 -16.55
C VAL A 100 2.08 6.14 -16.17
N PHE A 101 1.44 6.78 -17.14
CA PHE A 101 0.21 7.52 -16.91
C PHE A 101 -0.96 6.56 -16.72
N ARG A 102 -1.71 6.71 -15.63
CA ARG A 102 -2.81 5.79 -15.27
C ARG A 102 -3.93 5.75 -16.31
N LYS A 103 -4.30 6.92 -16.87
CA LYS A 103 -5.37 7.06 -17.88
C LYS A 103 -5.01 6.36 -19.19
N PHE A 104 -3.75 6.46 -19.61
CA PHE A 104 -3.31 5.99 -20.92
C PHE A 104 -2.62 4.62 -20.89
N GLY A 105 -2.17 4.13 -19.73
CA GLY A 105 -1.42 2.88 -19.63
C GLY A 105 -0.03 2.91 -20.26
N LEU A 106 0.44 4.09 -20.66
CA LEU A 106 1.67 4.29 -21.42
C LEU A 106 2.71 5.07 -20.62
N ALA A 107 3.99 4.77 -20.89
CA ALA A 107 5.11 5.51 -20.35
C ALA A 107 5.20 6.92 -20.97
N ARG A 108 5.74 7.87 -20.20
CA ARG A 108 5.89 9.28 -20.62
C ARG A 108 6.48 9.49 -22.01
N ASN A 109 7.51 8.72 -22.40
CA ASN A 109 8.17 8.87 -23.70
C ASN A 109 7.24 8.44 -24.84
N LYS A 110 6.61 7.26 -24.70
CA LYS A 110 5.69 6.72 -25.70
C LYS A 110 4.40 7.52 -25.80
N LEU A 111 3.89 8.00 -24.66
CA LEU A 111 2.75 8.92 -24.66
C LEU A 111 3.08 10.20 -25.44
N ARG A 112 4.29 10.76 -25.25
CA ARG A 112 4.75 11.94 -26.00
C ARG A 112 4.87 11.67 -27.50
N GLU A 113 5.47 10.55 -27.88
CA GLU A 113 5.61 10.16 -29.29
C GLU A 113 4.23 10.05 -29.97
N LEU A 114 3.28 9.37 -29.34
CA LEU A 114 1.92 9.19 -29.89
C LEU A 114 1.12 10.50 -29.91
N ALA A 115 1.27 11.34 -28.88
CA ALA A 115 0.65 12.66 -28.84
C ALA A 115 1.18 13.57 -29.97
N MET A 116 2.49 13.54 -30.25
CA MET A 116 3.10 14.30 -31.34
C MET A 116 2.68 13.79 -32.72
N LYS A 117 2.40 12.49 -32.85
CA LYS A 117 1.83 11.91 -34.07
C LYS A 117 0.34 12.19 -34.25
N GLY A 118 -0.34 12.72 -33.24
CA GLY A 118 -1.80 12.95 -33.26
C GLY A 118 -2.63 11.68 -33.07
N GLU A 119 -2.05 10.56 -32.66
CA GLU A 119 -2.76 9.28 -32.48
C GLU A 119 -3.63 9.26 -31.20
N ILE A 120 -3.47 10.26 -30.31
CA ILE A 120 -4.22 10.34 -29.06
C ILE A 120 -5.33 11.39 -29.17
N PRO A 121 -6.62 11.00 -29.21
CA PRO A 121 -7.72 11.94 -29.29
C PRO A 121 -7.76 12.90 -28.11
N GLY A 122 -7.97 14.19 -28.37
CA GLY A 122 -8.16 15.22 -27.34
C GLY A 122 -6.91 15.60 -26.55
N VAL A 123 -5.71 15.20 -26.99
CA VAL A 123 -4.45 15.65 -26.41
C VAL A 123 -3.81 16.70 -27.32
N THR A 124 -3.83 17.94 -26.86
CA THR A 124 -3.15 19.07 -27.52
C THR A 124 -2.06 19.61 -26.59
N LYS A 125 -1.07 20.29 -27.18
CA LYS A 125 -0.03 20.96 -26.41
C LYS A 125 -0.66 22.16 -25.68
N ALA A 126 -0.44 22.25 -24.38
CA ALA A 126 -0.81 23.42 -23.58
C ALA A 126 -0.12 24.68 -24.13
N SER A 127 -0.88 25.77 -24.27
CA SER A 127 -0.41 27.07 -24.79
C SER A 127 -0.53 28.20 -23.76
N TRP A 128 -0.75 27.85 -22.49
CA TRP A 128 -0.73 28.76 -21.35
C TRP A 128 0.60 28.66 -20.60
#